data_AF-A0A383AHL4-F1
#
_entry.id   AF-A0A383AHL4-F1
#
_cell.length_a   1.000
_cell.length_b   1.000
_cell.length_c   1.000
_cell.angle_alpha   90.00
_cell.angle_beta   90.00
_cell.angle_gamma   90.00
#
_symmetry.space_group_name_H-M   'P 1'
#
loop_
_entity.id
_entity.type
_entity.pdbx_description
1 polymer ?
#
loop_
_entity_poly.entity_id
_entity_poly.type
_entity_poly.pdbx_seq_one_letter_code
_entity_poly.pdbx_strand_id
1 'polypeptide(L)'
;MKDISVEELAKIVGTPEDKILSQMKEAGLNQTLASDLVTDEDKKILLDFLKGQQGKASKTISLKRKKPAESAVKQTTIAIKRKKA
;
A
#
# COMPACT_ATOMS: atom_id res chain seq x y z
N MET A 1 -16.86 -12.54 -20.71
CA MET A 1 -16.77 -11.08 -20.89
C MET A 1 -15.91 -10.85 -22.12
N LYS A 2 -15.44 -9.62 -22.42
CA LYS A 2 -14.56 -9.36 -23.58
C LYS A 2 -13.12 -9.73 -23.19
N ASP A 3 -12.48 -10.56 -24.01
CA ASP A 3 -11.04 -10.77 -23.91
C ASP A 3 -10.31 -9.50 -24.34
N ILE A 4 -9.29 -9.11 -23.59
CA ILE A 4 -8.53 -7.87 -23.82
C ILE A 4 -7.04 -8.20 -23.87
N SER A 5 -6.26 -7.44 -24.62
CA SER A 5 -4.81 -7.61 -24.65
C SER A 5 -4.16 -7.14 -23.36
N VAL A 6 -2.95 -7.60 -23.08
CA VAL A 6 -2.13 -7.13 -21.96
C VAL A 6 -1.91 -5.61 -22.04
N GLU A 7 -1.67 -5.07 -23.24
CA GLU A 7 -1.52 -3.63 -23.47
C GLU A 7 -2.78 -2.84 -23.07
N GLU A 8 -3.97 -3.34 -23.43
CA GLU A 8 -5.23 -2.68 -23.09
C GLU A 8 -5.53 -2.79 -21.60
N LEU A 9 -5.26 -3.95 -20.99
CA LEU A 9 -5.36 -4.15 -19.54
C LEU A 9 -4.44 -3.16 -18.79
N ALA A 10 -3.20 -3.00 -19.24
CA ALA A 10 -2.22 -2.08 -18.68
C ALA A 10 -2.70 -0.63 -18.73
N LYS A 11 -3.30 -0.20 -19.85
CA LYS A 11 -3.93 1.13 -19.99
C LYS A 11 -5.09 1.33 -19.03
N ILE A 12 -5.98 0.34 -18.89
CA ILE A 12 -7.16 0.40 -18.01
C ILE A 12 -6.72 0.50 -16.54
N VAL A 13 -5.71 -0.26 -16.13
CA VAL A 13 -5.20 -0.29 -14.75
C VAL A 13 -4.21 0.86 -14.49
N GLY A 14 -3.77 1.58 -15.53
CA GLY A 14 -2.83 2.71 -15.43
C GLY A 14 -1.42 2.28 -14.99
N THR A 15 -1.02 1.06 -15.32
CA THR A 15 0.27 0.46 -14.95
C THR A 15 1.03 0.11 -16.22
N PRO A 16 2.36 0.30 -16.31
CA PRO A 16 3.09 -0.03 -17.52
C PRO A 16 3.01 -1.54 -17.85
N GLU A 17 3.01 -1.85 -19.14
CA GLU A 17 2.92 -3.22 -19.66
C GLU A 17 4.01 -4.14 -19.10
N ASP A 18 5.24 -3.65 -18.95
CA ASP A 18 6.36 -4.40 -18.36
C ASP A 18 6.06 -4.90 -16.94
N LYS A 19 5.39 -4.05 -16.13
CA LYS A 19 5.03 -4.40 -14.75
C LYS A 19 3.90 -5.42 -14.72
N ILE A 20 2.91 -5.26 -15.60
CA ILE A 20 1.83 -6.24 -15.74
C ILE A 20 2.39 -7.58 -16.19
N LEU A 21 3.27 -7.61 -17.20
CA LEU A 21 3.93 -8.85 -17.67
C LEU A 21 4.74 -9.52 -16.55
N SER A 22 5.48 -8.76 -15.75
CA SER A 22 6.17 -9.30 -14.57
C SER A 22 5.20 -9.95 -13.59
N GLN A 23 4.11 -9.26 -13.25
CA GLN A 23 3.10 -9.76 -12.32
C GLN A 23 2.38 -11.00 -12.87
N MET A 24 2.11 -11.04 -14.17
CA MET A 24 1.49 -12.19 -14.83
C MET A 24 2.42 -13.41 -14.77
N LYS A 25 3.72 -13.23 -15.01
CA LYS A 25 4.71 -14.31 -14.84
C LYS A 25 4.81 -14.79 -13.40
N GLU A 26 4.83 -13.88 -12.45
CA GLU A 26 4.85 -14.22 -11.01
C GLU A 26 3.56 -14.93 -10.56
N ALA A 27 2.42 -14.61 -11.20
CA ALA A 27 1.14 -15.28 -10.97
C ALA A 27 1.02 -16.65 -11.67
N GLY A 28 2.04 -17.07 -12.44
CA GLY A 28 2.05 -18.35 -13.16
C GLY A 28 1.33 -18.34 -14.51
N LEU A 29 1.09 -17.15 -15.09
CA LEU A 29 0.52 -17.00 -16.42
C LEU A 29 1.63 -17.03 -17.49
N ASN A 30 1.38 -17.69 -18.62
CA ASN A 30 2.36 -17.85 -19.72
C ASN A 30 2.34 -16.69 -20.73
N GLN A 31 1.67 -15.58 -20.43
CA GLN A 31 1.63 -14.43 -21.32
C GLN A 31 3.00 -13.74 -21.33
N THR A 32 3.54 -13.51 -22.53
CA THR A 32 4.92 -13.01 -22.71
C THR A 32 4.99 -11.71 -23.48
N LEU A 33 3.95 -11.40 -24.27
CA LEU A 33 3.89 -10.23 -25.14
C LEU A 33 2.74 -9.30 -24.75
N ALA A 34 2.91 -8.01 -25.02
CA ALA A 34 1.87 -6.99 -24.80
C ALA A 34 0.60 -7.25 -25.65
N SER A 35 0.77 -7.90 -26.80
CA SER A 35 -0.32 -8.27 -27.71
C SER A 35 -1.06 -9.55 -27.30
N ASP A 36 -0.56 -10.28 -26.30
CA ASP A 36 -1.19 -11.52 -25.87
C ASP A 36 -2.57 -11.24 -25.24
N LEU A 37 -3.50 -12.16 -25.50
CA LEU A 37 -4.88 -12.04 -25.07
C LEU A 37 -5.04 -12.53 -23.64
N VAL A 38 -5.66 -11.72 -22.78
CA VAL A 38 -5.94 -12.05 -21.38
C VAL A 38 -7.40 -12.47 -21.26
N THR A 39 -7.60 -13.75 -20.94
CA THR A 39 -8.93 -14.33 -20.71
C THR A 39 -9.47 -13.93 -19.34
N ASP A 40 -10.76 -14.16 -19.10
CA ASP A 40 -11.36 -13.88 -17.79
C ASP A 40 -10.81 -14.76 -16.67
N GLU A 41 -10.30 -15.96 -16.98
CA GLU A 41 -9.64 -16.84 -16.01
C GLU A 41 -8.28 -16.26 -15.60
N ASP A 42 -7.47 -15.82 -16.57
CA ASP A 42 -6.18 -15.19 -16.32
C ASP A 42 -6.31 -13.93 -15.46
N LYS A 43 -7.33 -13.10 -15.73
CA LYS A 43 -7.63 -11.91 -14.92
C LYS A 43 -7.91 -12.28 -13.47
N LYS A 44 -8.64 -13.37 -13.21
CA LYS A 44 -8.93 -13.81 -11.83
C LYS A 44 -7.67 -14.25 -11.11
N ILE A 45 -6.81 -15.03 -11.78
CA ILE A 45 -5.53 -15.50 -11.23
C ILE A 45 -4.64 -14.30 -10.88
N LEU A 46 -4.51 -13.34 -11.80
CA LEU A 46 -3.74 -12.12 -11.58
C LEU A 46 -4.28 -11.30 -10.40
N LEU A 47 -5.61 -11.14 -10.31
CA LEU A 47 -6.25 -10.42 -9.20
C LEU A 47 -6.05 -11.11 -7.85
N ASP A 48 -6.13 -12.44 -7.79
CA ASP A 48 -5.88 -13.20 -6.56
C ASP A 48 -4.43 -13.04 -6.08
N PHE A 49 -3.48 -13.13 -7.01
CA PHE A 49 -2.06 -12.87 -6.75
C PHE A 49 -1.82 -11.46 -6.20
N LEU A 50 -2.39 -10.43 -6.83
CA LEU A 50 -2.24 -9.04 -6.40
C LEU A 50 -2.86 -8.78 -5.02
N LYS A 51 -4.02 -9.38 -4.71
CA LYS A 51 -4.63 -9.33 -3.38
C LYS A 51 -3.74 -9.98 -2.32
N GLY A 52 -3.16 -11.14 -2.64
CA GLY A 52 -2.20 -11.83 -1.76
C GLY A 52 -0.94 -11.01 -1.47
N GLN A 53 -0.48 -10.21 -2.45
CA GLN A 53 0.63 -9.27 -2.23
C GLN A 53 0.23 -8.08 -1.34
N GLN A 54 -0.93 -7.46 -1.58
CA GLN A 54 -1.40 -6.32 -0.80
C GLN A 54 -1.75 -6.68 0.66
N GLY A 55 -2.21 -7.90 0.92
CA GLY A 55 -2.57 -8.38 2.25
C GLY A 55 -1.41 -8.48 3.25
N LYS A 56 -0.14 -8.38 2.81
CA LYS A 56 1.03 -8.44 3.70
C LYS A 56 1.41 -7.08 4.34
N ALA A 57 0.60 -6.04 4.14
CA ALA A 57 0.98 -4.65 4.43
C ALA A 57 0.30 -3.99 5.65
N SER A 58 0.06 -4.70 6.76
CA SER A 58 -0.18 -4.03 8.05
C SER A 58 0.85 -4.41 9.11
N LYS A 59 2.14 -4.35 8.77
CA LYS A 59 3.21 -4.45 9.76
C LYS A 59 3.45 -3.05 10.32
N THR A 60 2.64 -2.66 11.31
CA THR A 60 2.77 -1.37 12.00
C THR A 60 4.11 -1.32 12.75
N ILE A 61 5.08 -0.58 12.22
CA ILE A 61 6.35 -0.32 12.90
C ILE A 61 6.12 0.80 13.91
N SER A 62 5.91 0.44 15.17
CA SER A 62 5.84 1.43 16.26
C SER A 62 7.25 1.93 16.58
N LEU A 63 7.58 3.16 16.20
CA LEU A 63 8.81 3.82 16.66
C LEU A 63 8.69 4.16 18.15
N LYS A 64 9.57 3.60 18.99
CA LYS A 64 9.75 4.11 20.36
C LYS A 64 10.44 5.47 20.29
N ARG A 65 9.66 6.54 20.34
CA ARG A 65 10.16 7.92 20.40
C ARG A 65 10.96 8.09 21.70
N LYS A 66 12.27 8.35 21.62
CA LYS A 66 13.03 8.88 22.77
C LYS A 66 12.45 10.26 23.08
N LYS A 67 11.94 10.43 24.30
CA LYS A 67 11.52 11.73 24.84
C LYS A 67 12.73 12.66 24.73
N PRO A 68 12.65 13.85 24.10
CA PRO A 68 13.67 14.85 24.32
C PRO A 68 13.69 15.10 25.83
N ALA A 69 14.88 15.07 26.42
CA ALA A 69 15.07 15.54 27.79
C ALA A 69 14.70 17.02 27.77
N GLU A 70 13.44 17.31 28.12
CA GLU A 70 12.98 18.65 28.37
C GLU A 70 13.79 19.15 29.56
N SER A 71 14.75 20.01 29.23
CA SER A 71 15.50 20.80 30.20
C SER A 71 14.50 21.41 31.17
N ALA A 72 14.79 21.23 32.46
CA ALA A 72 13.95 21.63 33.57
C ALA A 72 13.50 23.11 33.47
N VAL A 73 12.32 23.34 32.91
CA VAL A 73 11.61 24.62 33.05
C VAL A 73 10.91 24.57 34.40
N LYS A 74 11.53 25.24 35.38
CA LYS A 74 11.02 25.44 36.73
C LYS A 74 9.64 26.11 36.64
N GLN A 75 8.57 25.35 36.91
CA GLN A 75 7.23 25.91 37.06
C GLN A 75 7.13 26.55 38.46
N THR A 76 7.21 27.87 38.53
CA THR A 76 6.84 28.61 39.74
C THR A 76 5.32 28.55 39.88
N THR A 77 4.82 27.68 40.76
CA THR A 77 3.41 27.63 41.15
C THR A 77 3.07 28.86 41.99
N ILE A 78 2.35 29.83 41.41
CA ILE A 78 1.82 30.96 42.17
C ILE A 78 0.41 30.59 42.66
N ALA A 79 0.29 30.23 43.93
CA ALA A 79 -1.00 29.95 44.57
C ALA A 79 -1.69 31.26 44.98
N ILE A 80 -2.77 31.65 44.29
CA ILE A 80 -3.59 32.80 44.66
C ILE A 80 -4.71 32.34 45.59
N LYS A 81 -4.57 32.57 46.90
CA LYS A 81 -5.64 32.33 47.89
C LYS A 81 -6.50 33.60 48.04
N ARG A 82 -7.71 33.56 47.49
CA ARG A 82 -8.74 34.60 47.69
C ARG A 82 -9.20 34.63 49.15
N LYS A 83 -8.94 35.75 49.85
CA LYS A 83 -9.45 36.04 51.20
C LYS A 83 -10.92 36.44 51.07
N LYS A 84 -11.82 35.67 51.68
CA LYS A 84 -13.24 35.99 51.77
C LYS A 84 -13.42 37.07 52.84
N ALA A 85 -14.06 38.18 52.48
CA ALA A 85 -14.65 39.13 53.43
C ALA A 85 -16.10 38.71 53.71
#